data_AF-A0AAJ0G938-F1
#
_entry.id   AF-A0AAJ0G938-F1
#
_cell.length_a   1.000
_cell.length_b   1.000
_cell.length_c   1.000
_cell.angle_alpha   90.00
_cell.angle_beta   90.00
_cell.angle_gamma   90.00
#
_symmetry.space_group_name_H-M   'P 1'
#
loop_
_entity.id
_entity.type
_entity.pdbx_description
1 polymer ?
#
loop_
_entity_poly.entity_id
_entity_poly.type
_entity_poly.pdbx_seq_one_letter_code
_entity_poly.pdbx_strand_id
1 'polypeptide(L)'
;MVAIAVGLLATAPQQWGAVAITFLFFYYAAFGCTWGMVPWIYQAEINSMAMRVRGAAAATSMNWLFGFVCTQFTSVGIRNLGYRFYIIFAVLNVAFLPVVYFLYPETANRTLEDLDDYFDRDSGHSTIIRIGDKVAKQHSRPQEAIDAERRRIDMMNESEVLGRKMSGTIHVEALS
;
A
#
# COMPACT_ATOMS: atom_id res chain seq x y z
N MET A 1 -14.33 -22.09 7.47
CA MET A 1 -14.48 -20.98 8.44
C MET A 1 -15.88 -20.98 9.09
N VAL A 2 -16.98 -21.06 8.34
CA VAL A 2 -18.35 -21.27 8.91
C VAL A 2 -18.44 -22.55 9.76
N ALA A 3 -17.75 -23.63 9.36
CA ALA A 3 -17.71 -24.88 10.13
C ALA A 3 -17.04 -24.77 11.51
N ILE A 4 -16.09 -23.84 11.70
CA ILE A 4 -15.43 -23.62 13.01
C ILE A 4 -16.37 -22.83 13.93
N ALA A 5 -17.09 -21.84 13.39
CA ALA A 5 -18.11 -21.09 14.13
C ALA A 5 -19.29 -21.98 14.56
N VAL A 6 -19.74 -22.89 13.69
CA VAL A 6 -20.80 -23.86 14.02
C VAL A 6 -20.29 -24.92 15.01
N GLY A 7 -19.04 -25.38 14.88
CA GLY A 7 -18.43 -26.33 15.81
C GLY A 7 -18.23 -25.78 17.23
N LEU A 8 -17.92 -24.49 17.37
CA LEU A 8 -17.87 -23.79 18.65
C LEU A 8 -19.26 -23.62 19.29
N LEU A 9 -20.31 -23.44 18.47
CA LEU A 9 -21.69 -23.33 18.96
C LEU A 9 -22.20 -24.63 19.59
N ALA A 10 -21.72 -25.78 19.10
CA ALA A 10 -22.14 -27.10 19.59
C ALA A 10 -21.48 -27.49 20.92
N THR A 11 -20.41 -26.81 21.34
CA THR A 11 -19.57 -27.23 22.48
C THR A 11 -19.35 -26.15 23.53
N ALA A 12 -19.57 -24.86 23.23
CA ALA A 12 -19.46 -23.77 24.18
C ALA A 12 -20.81 -23.44 24.85
N PRO A 13 -20.83 -22.92 26.10
CA PRO A 13 -22.06 -22.37 26.67
C PRO A 13 -22.61 -21.29 25.74
N GLN A 14 -23.89 -21.40 25.35
CA GLN A 14 -24.57 -20.60 24.31
C GLN A 14 -24.30 -19.08 24.41
N GLN A 15 -24.07 -18.59 25.64
CA GLN A 15 -23.84 -17.18 25.96
C GLN A 15 -22.48 -16.65 25.48
N TRP A 16 -21.40 -17.44 25.56
CA TRP A 16 -20.05 -17.00 25.20
C TRP A 16 -19.72 -17.24 23.71
N GLY A 17 -20.33 -18.26 23.10
CA GLY A 17 -20.15 -18.58 21.69
C GLY A 17 -20.68 -17.48 20.76
N ALA A 18 -21.86 -16.94 21.06
CA ALA A 18 -22.45 -15.85 20.29
C ALA A 18 -21.55 -14.59 20.29
N VAL A 19 -21.04 -14.22 21.47
CA VAL A 19 -20.13 -13.08 21.63
C VAL A 19 -18.85 -13.27 20.82
N ALA A 20 -18.22 -14.45 20.91
CA ALA A 20 -16.99 -14.76 20.16
C ALA A 20 -17.20 -14.67 18.63
N ILE A 21 -18.35 -15.14 18.13
CA ILE A 21 -18.70 -15.09 16.71
C ILE A 21 -18.90 -13.64 16.24
N THR A 22 -19.62 -12.82 17.03
CA THR A 22 -19.82 -11.40 16.70
C THR A 22 -18.49 -10.65 16.60
N PHE A 23 -17.58 -10.82 17.57
CA PHE A 23 -16.25 -10.21 17.52
C PHE A 23 -15.41 -10.71 16.34
N LEU A 24 -15.54 -12.00 15.98
CA LEU A 24 -14.87 -12.56 14.80
C LEU A 24 -15.37 -11.90 13.50
N PHE A 25 -16.68 -11.69 13.35
CA PHE A 25 -17.24 -10.97 12.19
C PHE A 25 -16.78 -9.51 12.12
N PHE A 26 -16.74 -8.80 13.26
CA PHE A 26 -16.17 -7.44 13.30
C PHE A 26 -14.71 -7.42 12.89
N TYR A 27 -13.91 -8.38 13.39
CA TYR A 27 -12.52 -8.52 12.97
C TYR A 27 -12.41 -8.75 11.46
N TYR A 28 -13.22 -9.64 10.87
CA TYR A 28 -13.21 -9.88 9.43
C TYR A 28 -13.64 -8.67 8.61
N ALA A 29 -14.65 -7.92 9.06
CA ALA A 29 -15.08 -6.69 8.40
C ALA A 29 -13.95 -5.64 8.42
N ALA A 30 -13.33 -5.41 9.58
CA ALA A 30 -12.22 -4.49 9.72
C ALA A 30 -11.00 -4.92 8.87
N PHE A 31 -10.66 -6.21 8.90
CA PHE A 31 -9.58 -6.78 8.09
C PHE A 31 -9.87 -6.62 6.59
N GLY A 32 -11.10 -6.94 6.15
CA GLY A 32 -11.50 -6.82 4.75
C GLY A 32 -11.43 -5.38 4.22
N CYS A 33 -11.87 -4.40 5.01
CA CYS A 33 -11.83 -2.99 4.64
C CYS A 33 -10.42 -2.38 4.62
N THR A 34 -9.48 -2.96 5.37
CA THR A 34 -8.11 -2.41 5.50
C THR A 34 -7.10 -3.32 4.81
N TRP A 35 -6.65 -4.36 5.51
CA TRP A 35 -5.61 -5.28 5.09
C TRP A 35 -6.02 -6.22 3.94
N GLY A 36 -7.31 -6.29 3.60
CA GLY A 36 -7.83 -7.11 2.52
C GLY A 36 -7.35 -6.64 1.14
N MET A 37 -7.32 -5.33 0.88
CA MET A 37 -6.96 -4.76 -0.43
C MET A 37 -5.79 -3.78 -0.39
N VAL A 38 -5.58 -3.06 0.72
CA VAL A 38 -4.55 -2.03 0.81
C VAL A 38 -3.14 -2.56 0.45
N PRO A 39 -2.66 -3.70 0.97
CA PRO A 39 -1.30 -4.16 0.67
C PRO A 39 -1.08 -4.52 -0.81
N TRP A 40 -2.12 -5.00 -1.49
CA TRP A 40 -2.04 -5.42 -2.88
C TRP A 40 -1.92 -4.26 -3.85
N ILE A 41 -2.51 -3.12 -3.49
CA ILE A 41 -2.45 -1.87 -4.26
C ILE A 41 -1.18 -1.11 -3.88
N TYR A 42 -0.87 -1.04 -2.59
CA TYR A 42 0.23 -0.26 -2.06
C TYR A 42 1.61 -0.68 -2.62
N GLN A 43 1.83 -1.98 -2.84
CA GLN A 43 3.05 -2.46 -3.52
C GLN A 43 3.19 -1.94 -4.96
N ALA A 44 2.10 -1.65 -5.66
CA ALA A 44 2.14 -1.11 -7.01
C ALA A 44 2.43 0.40 -7.00
N GLU A 45 1.96 1.10 -5.97
CA GLU A 45 2.16 2.55 -5.79
C GLU A 45 3.57 2.90 -5.37
N ILE A 46 4.18 2.11 -4.47
CA ILE A 46 5.52 2.41 -3.92
C ILE A 46 6.67 2.06 -4.88
N ASN A 47 6.43 1.15 -5.83
CA ASN A 47 7.48 0.70 -6.73
C ASN A 47 7.50 1.54 -8.01
N SER A 48 8.68 2.11 -8.29
CA SER A 48 8.99 2.75 -9.56
C SER A 48 8.75 1.84 -10.76
N MET A 49 8.42 2.44 -11.91
CA MET A 49 8.11 1.76 -13.17
C MET A 49 9.10 0.64 -13.51
N ALA A 50 10.40 0.89 -13.37
CA ALA A 50 11.44 -0.06 -13.73
C ALA A 50 11.52 -1.27 -12.77
N MET A 51 11.15 -1.09 -11.50
CA MET A 51 11.31 -2.10 -10.45
C MET A 51 10.00 -2.75 -10.02
N ARG A 52 8.86 -2.25 -10.50
CA ARG A 52 7.50 -2.70 -10.15
C ARG A 52 7.29 -4.20 -10.23
N VAL A 53 7.74 -4.84 -11.31
CA VAL A 53 7.57 -6.29 -11.48
C VAL A 53 8.37 -7.06 -10.43
N ARG A 54 9.61 -6.65 -10.15
CA ARG A 54 10.49 -7.30 -9.17
C ARG A 54 9.99 -7.09 -7.75
N GLY A 55 9.56 -5.87 -7.42
CA GLY A 55 8.99 -5.52 -6.13
C GLY A 55 7.68 -6.29 -5.85
N ALA A 56 6.77 -6.33 -6.81
CA ALA A 56 5.51 -7.07 -6.68
C ALA A 56 5.73 -8.59 -6.55
N ALA A 57 6.71 -9.16 -7.28
CA ALA A 57 7.06 -10.57 -7.16
C ALA A 57 7.63 -10.91 -5.77
N ALA A 58 8.50 -10.06 -5.23
CA ALA A 58 9.08 -10.24 -3.89
C ALA A 58 8.03 -10.08 -2.78
N ALA A 59 7.13 -9.10 -2.90
CA ALA A 59 6.03 -8.91 -1.95
C ALA A 59 5.06 -10.10 -1.96
N THR A 60 4.70 -10.59 -3.16
CA THR A 60 3.83 -11.76 -3.30
C THR A 60 4.51 -13.03 -2.76
N SER A 61 5.77 -13.27 -3.07
CA SER A 61 6.49 -14.46 -2.56
C SER A 61 6.61 -14.43 -1.04
N MET A 62 6.88 -13.26 -0.45
CA MET A 62 6.95 -13.11 1.01
C MET A 62 5.57 -13.30 1.66
N ASN A 63 4.49 -12.84 1.03
CA ASN A 63 3.13 -13.09 1.50
C ASN A 63 2.81 -14.59 1.58
N TRP A 64 3.09 -15.34 0.51
CA TRP A 64 2.85 -16.78 0.48
C TRP A 64 3.79 -17.54 1.42
N LEU A 65 5.05 -17.11 1.55
CA LEU A 65 6.01 -17.70 2.47
C LEU A 65 5.55 -17.55 3.93
N PHE A 66 5.16 -16.36 4.35
CA PHE A 66 4.63 -16.17 5.71
C PHE A 66 3.29 -16.86 5.91
N GLY A 67 2.44 -16.92 4.89
CA GLY A 67 1.22 -17.75 4.92
C GLY A 67 1.54 -19.22 5.20
N PHE A 68 2.56 -19.77 4.52
CA PHE A 68 3.04 -21.13 4.77
C PHE A 68 3.58 -21.30 6.20
N VAL A 69 4.47 -20.41 6.65
CA VAL A 69 5.00 -20.40 8.02
C VAL A 69 3.85 -20.40 9.02
N CYS A 70 2.92 -19.45 8.92
CA CYS A 70 1.77 -19.36 9.81
C CYS A 70 0.95 -20.65 9.83
N THR A 71 0.65 -21.25 8.68
CA THR A 71 -0.13 -22.51 8.64
C THR A 71 0.60 -23.69 9.28
N GLN A 72 1.90 -23.84 9.08
CA GLN A 72 2.70 -24.90 9.70
C GLN A 72 2.79 -24.73 11.22
N PHE A 73 3.09 -23.51 11.69
CA PHE A 73 3.19 -23.22 13.12
C PHE A 73 1.86 -23.24 13.84
N THR A 74 0.74 -22.94 13.15
CA THR A 74 -0.59 -22.92 13.76
C THR A 74 -1.02 -24.28 14.28
N SER A 75 -0.77 -25.36 13.53
CA SER A 75 -1.14 -26.72 13.96
C SER A 75 -0.41 -27.13 15.25
N VAL A 76 0.90 -26.86 15.31
CA VAL A 76 1.73 -27.15 16.50
C VAL A 76 1.40 -26.22 17.67
N GLY A 77 1.16 -24.93 17.38
CA GLY A 77 0.85 -23.91 18.36
C GLY A 77 -0.46 -24.15 19.09
N ILE A 78 -1.54 -24.47 18.37
CA ILE A 78 -2.84 -24.76 18.97
C ILE A 78 -2.78 -26.02 19.83
N ARG A 79 -2.04 -27.06 19.41
CA ARG A 79 -1.94 -28.31 20.18
C ARG A 79 -1.24 -28.13 21.53
N ASN A 80 -0.22 -27.26 21.60
CA ASN A 80 0.57 -27.07 22.82
C ASN A 80 0.06 -25.92 23.70
N LEU A 81 -0.40 -24.81 23.11
CA LEU A 81 -0.78 -23.59 23.83
C LEU A 81 -2.29 -23.33 23.88
N GLY A 82 -3.10 -24.06 23.12
CA GLY A 82 -4.55 -23.86 23.05
C GLY A 82 -4.92 -22.42 22.72
N TYR A 83 -5.77 -21.81 23.55
CA TYR A 83 -6.24 -20.43 23.33
C TYR A 83 -5.14 -19.37 23.41
N ARG A 84 -4.03 -19.65 24.13
CA ARG A 84 -2.94 -18.67 24.33
C ARG A 84 -2.17 -18.39 23.04
N PHE A 85 -2.25 -19.29 22.07
CA PHE A 85 -1.64 -19.10 20.76
C PHE A 85 -2.24 -17.88 20.02
N TYR A 86 -3.54 -17.60 20.21
CA TYR A 86 -4.19 -16.43 19.60
C TYR A 86 -3.69 -15.09 20.17
N ILE A 87 -3.18 -15.08 21.41
CA ILE A 87 -2.61 -13.87 22.03
C ILE A 87 -1.34 -13.45 21.29
N ILE A 88 -0.55 -14.40 20.78
CA ILE A 88 0.66 -14.11 20.01
C ILE A 88 0.29 -13.32 18.74
N PHE A 89 -0.75 -13.74 18.01
CA PHE A 89 -1.23 -12.99 16.86
C PHE A 89 -1.80 -11.62 17.22
N ALA A 90 -2.48 -11.49 18.36
CA ALA A 90 -2.96 -10.19 18.82
C ALA A 90 -1.80 -9.22 19.11
N VAL A 91 -0.74 -9.70 19.78
CA VAL A 91 0.47 -8.91 20.04
C VAL A 91 1.18 -8.53 18.74
N LEU A 92 1.32 -9.47 17.80
CA LEU A 92 1.91 -9.19 16.49
C LEU A 92 1.12 -8.12 15.74
N ASN A 93 -0.22 -8.18 15.72
CA ASN A 93 -1.06 -7.15 15.09
C ASN A 93 -0.83 -5.77 15.72
N VAL A 94 -0.75 -5.68 17.05
CA VAL A 94 -0.45 -4.41 17.75
C VAL A 94 0.97 -3.93 17.46
N ALA A 95 1.94 -4.84 17.37
CA ALA A 95 3.33 -4.51 17.03
C ALA A 95 3.50 -4.01 15.59
N PHE A 96 2.63 -4.42 14.67
CA PHE A 96 2.61 -3.89 13.29
C PHE A 96 2.11 -2.44 13.22
N LEU A 97 1.26 -2.00 14.15
CA LEU A 97 0.70 -0.65 14.16
C LEU A 97 1.77 0.46 14.17
N PRO A 98 2.79 0.46 15.05
CA PRO A 98 3.87 1.44 14.99
C PRO A 98 4.72 1.29 13.73
N VAL A 99 4.94 0.06 13.24
CA VAL A 99 5.71 -0.17 12.00
C VAL A 99 5.03 0.53 10.83
N VAL A 100 3.72 0.35 10.66
CA VAL A 100 2.95 1.05 9.62
C VAL A 100 3.01 2.57 9.84
N TYR A 101 2.77 3.04 11.07
CA TYR A 101 2.76 4.47 11.36
C TYR A 101 4.10 5.18 11.08
N PHE A 102 5.23 4.50 11.27
CA PHE A 102 6.55 5.10 11.08
C PHE A 102 7.17 4.85 9.71
N LEU A 103 6.97 3.67 9.11
CA LEU A 103 7.66 3.25 7.88
C LEU A 103 6.82 3.41 6.62
N TYR A 104 5.50 3.59 6.70
CA TYR A 104 4.66 3.72 5.51
C TYR A 104 4.38 5.21 5.25
N PRO A 105 4.75 5.77 4.08
CA PRO A 105 4.29 7.08 3.68
C PRO A 105 2.87 7.00 3.13
N GLU A 106 2.20 8.15 3.10
CA GLU A 106 0.88 8.31 2.54
C GLU A 106 0.96 8.38 1.02
N THR A 107 0.35 7.42 0.33
CA THR A 107 0.37 7.32 -1.14
C THR A 107 -0.90 7.87 -1.80
N ALA A 108 -1.94 8.19 -1.03
CA ALA A 108 -3.20 8.71 -1.57
C ALA A 108 -3.01 10.07 -2.27
N ASN A 109 -3.71 10.25 -3.40
CA ASN A 109 -3.72 11.47 -4.21
C ASN A 109 -2.35 11.95 -4.75
N ARG A 110 -1.39 11.03 -4.89
CA ARG A 110 -0.11 11.31 -5.54
C ARG A 110 -0.01 10.62 -6.88
N THR A 111 0.72 11.22 -7.81
CA THR A 111 1.04 10.53 -9.05
C THR A 111 2.24 9.61 -8.84
N LEU A 112 2.43 8.64 -9.75
CA LEU A 112 3.52 7.67 -9.64
C LEU A 112 4.87 8.37 -9.85
N GLU A 113 4.88 9.42 -10.67
CA GLU A 113 6.02 10.29 -10.92
C GLU A 113 6.42 11.09 -9.68
N ASP A 114 5.46 11.60 -8.91
CA ASP A 114 5.74 12.32 -7.66
C ASP A 114 6.41 11.42 -6.61
N LEU A 115 6.00 10.14 -6.55
CA LEU A 115 6.60 9.16 -5.65
C LEU A 115 8.01 8.79 -6.09
N ASP A 116 8.22 8.58 -7.40
CA ASP A 116 9.54 8.29 -7.96
C ASP A 116 10.51 9.46 -7.70
N ASP A 117 10.07 10.70 -7.91
CA ASP A 117 10.85 11.91 -7.61
C ASP A 117 11.16 12.03 -6.09
N TYR A 118 10.23 11.63 -5.21
CA TYR A 118 10.44 11.63 -3.76
C TYR A 118 11.46 10.57 -3.30
N PHE A 119 11.49 9.39 -3.92
CA PHE A 119 12.44 8.32 -3.56
C PHE A 119 13.79 8.42 -4.30
N ASP A 120 13.93 9.37 -5.23
CA ASP A 120 15.19 9.57 -5.93
C ASP A 120 16.31 10.05 -5.00
N ARG A 121 17.54 9.63 -5.27
CA ARG A 121 18.71 9.92 -4.43
C ARG A 121 19.08 11.40 -4.43
N ASP A 122 18.70 12.12 -5.47
CA ASP A 122 19.06 13.53 -5.67
C ASP A 122 18.06 14.51 -5.02
N SER A 123 16.88 14.03 -4.61
CA SER A 123 15.83 14.85 -4.01
C SER A 123 16.08 15.21 -2.54
N GLY A 124 17.22 14.81 -1.96
CA GLY A 124 17.59 15.07 -0.56
C GLY A 124 16.80 14.27 0.48
N HIS A 125 15.76 13.55 0.06
CA HIS A 125 15.01 12.62 0.88
C HIS A 125 15.74 11.26 0.86
N SER A 126 16.08 10.73 2.04
CA SER A 126 16.72 9.41 2.10
C SER A 126 15.71 8.35 1.65
N THR A 127 16.16 7.32 0.93
CA THR A 127 15.36 6.13 0.56
C THR A 127 14.67 5.48 1.78
N ILE A 128 15.16 5.78 2.98
CA ILE A 128 14.53 5.44 4.26
C ILE A 128 13.70 6.64 4.74
N ILE A 129 12.38 6.45 4.85
CA ILE A 129 11.45 7.47 5.36
C ILE A 129 11.88 7.87 6.77
N ARG A 130 12.21 9.15 6.95
CA ARG A 130 12.62 9.68 8.25
C ARG A 130 11.41 9.81 9.18
N ILE A 131 11.62 9.46 10.44
CA ILE A 131 10.61 9.63 11.49
C ILE A 131 10.27 11.12 11.60
N GLY A 132 9.05 11.48 11.20
CA GLY A 132 8.52 12.84 11.31
C GLY A 132 8.42 13.63 10.01
N ASP A 133 8.69 13.02 8.86
CA ASP A 133 8.54 13.69 7.58
C ASP A 133 7.06 14.00 7.28
N LYS A 134 6.69 15.28 7.38
CA LYS A 134 5.31 15.74 7.15
C LYS A 134 4.95 15.66 5.68
N VAL A 135 5.93 15.84 4.78
CA VAL A 135 5.72 15.76 3.33
C VAL A 135 5.40 14.32 2.95
N ALA A 136 5.97 13.31 3.61
CA ALA A 136 5.68 11.91 3.35
C ALA A 136 4.31 11.44 3.86
N LYS A 137 3.73 12.11 4.87
CA LYS A 137 2.48 11.69 5.56
C LYS A 137 1.26 12.54 5.24
N GLN A 138 1.43 13.55 4.38
CA GLN A 138 0.34 14.44 4.01
C GLN A 138 -0.57 13.80 2.96
N HIS A 139 -1.88 13.78 3.26
CA HIS A 139 -2.94 13.29 2.36
C HIS A 139 -3.17 14.19 1.14
N SER A 140 -2.94 15.50 1.27
CA SER A 140 -3.02 16.44 0.16
C SER A 140 -1.70 16.44 -0.61
N ARG A 141 -1.79 16.35 -1.95
CA ARG A 141 -0.64 16.43 -2.85
C ARG A 141 0.18 17.69 -2.53
N PRO A 142 1.51 17.57 -2.31
CA PRO A 142 2.34 18.72 -1.98
C PRO A 142 2.29 19.76 -3.12
N GLN A 143 2.22 21.04 -2.77
CA GLN A 143 2.09 22.13 -3.75
C GLN A 143 3.25 22.15 -4.74
N GLU A 144 4.47 21.79 -4.28
CA GLU A 144 5.66 21.69 -5.13
C GLU A 144 5.49 20.70 -6.28
N ALA A 145 4.82 19.57 -6.04
CA ALA A 145 4.53 18.58 -7.07
C ALA A 145 3.49 19.10 -8.09
N ILE A 146 2.49 19.84 -7.61
CA ILE A 146 1.49 20.49 -8.47
C ILE A 146 2.15 21.55 -9.37
N ASP A 147 3.04 22.36 -8.79
CA ASP A 147 3.74 23.43 -9.51
C ASP A 147 4.80 22.88 -10.48
N ALA A 148 5.43 21.74 -10.15
CA ALA A 148 6.31 21.02 -11.07
C ALA A 148 5.54 20.47 -12.28
N GLU A 149 4.39 19.85 -12.05
CA GLU A 149 3.53 19.34 -13.13
C GLU A 149 3.00 20.47 -14.02
N ARG A 150 2.56 21.58 -13.42
CA ARG A 150 2.11 22.77 -14.16
C ARG A 150 3.20 23.31 -15.07
N ARG A 151 4.45 23.35 -14.59
CA ARG A 151 5.62 23.74 -15.40
C ARG A 151 5.88 22.78 -16.57
N ARG A 152 5.74 21.47 -16.37
CA ARG A 152 5.89 20.45 -17.44
C ARG A 152 4.84 20.66 -18.54
N ILE A 153 3.59 20.89 -18.18
CA ILE A 153 2.49 21.14 -19.12
C ILE A 153 2.71 22.44 -19.90
N ASP A 154 3.12 23.51 -19.23
CA ASP A 154 3.37 24.80 -19.88
C ASP A 154 4.51 24.71 -20.91
N MET A 155 5.60 24.00 -20.58
CA MET A 155 6.70 23.72 -21.52
C MET A 155 6.23 22.88 -22.72
N MET A 156 5.37 21.88 -22.49
CA MET A 156 4.85 21.03 -23.58
C MET A 156 3.97 21.85 -24.53
N ASN A 157 3.06 22.67 -23.99
CA ASN A 157 2.22 23.58 -24.78
C ASN A 157 3.07 24.57 -25.59
N GLU A 158 4.13 25.13 -25.00
CA GLU A 158 5.04 26.03 -25.70
C GLU A 158 5.75 25.33 -26.87
N SER A 159 6.19 24.08 -26.66
CA SER A 159 6.81 23.26 -27.70
C SER A 159 5.85 22.89 -28.85
N GLU A 160 4.58 22.61 -28.55
CA GLU A 160 3.55 22.35 -29.56
C GLU A 160 3.22 23.60 -30.39
N VAL A 161 3.13 24.76 -29.74
CA VAL A 161 2.89 26.05 -30.42
C VAL A 161 4.07 26.38 -31.35
N LEU A 162 5.31 26.17 -30.90
CA LEU A 162 6.51 26.33 -31.73
C LEU A 162 6.51 25.37 -32.93
N GLY A 163 6.17 24.09 -32.71
CA GLY A 163 6.07 23.09 -33.76
C GLY A 163 5.02 23.43 -34.82
N ARG A 164 3.83 23.88 -34.40
CA ARG A 164 2.75 24.31 -35.30
C ARG A 164 3.12 25.57 -36.08
N LYS A 165 3.83 26.50 -35.46
CA LYS A 165 4.29 27.74 -36.10
C LYS A 165 5.32 27.44 -37.18
N MET A 166 6.30 26.58 -36.90
CA MET A 166 7.26 26.10 -37.91
C MET A 166 6.58 25.35 -39.05
N SER A 167 5.69 24.40 -38.77
CA SER A 167 4.95 23.67 -39.81
C SER A 167 4.11 24.61 -40.70
N GLY A 168 3.48 25.63 -40.10
CA GLY A 168 2.76 26.66 -40.82
C GLY A 168 3.67 27.51 -41.72
N THR A 169 4.86 27.90 -41.26
CA THR A 169 5.82 28.67 -42.05
C THR A 169 6.35 27.87 -43.25
N ILE A 170 6.66 26.59 -43.06
CA ILE A 170 7.16 25.71 -44.14
C ILE A 170 6.09 25.52 -45.22
N HIS A 171 4.81 25.42 -44.86
CA HIS A 171 3.72 25.33 -45.84
C HIS A 171 3.49 26.61 -46.65
N VAL A 172 3.83 27.77 -46.10
CA VAL A 172 3.72 29.06 -46.80
C VAL A 172 4.89 29.27 -47.78
N GLU A 173 6.11 28.87 -47.40
CA GLU A 173 7.29 28.94 -48.30
C GLU A 173 7.24 27.94 -49.46
N ALA A 174 6.60 26.78 -49.31
CA ALA A 174 6.46 25.79 -50.39
C ALA A 174 5.47 26.20 -51.50
N LEU A 175 4.71 27.28 -51.31
CA LEU A 175 3.70 27.80 -52.25
C LEU A 175 4.11 29.13 -52.92
N SER A 176 5.31 29.65 -52.63
CA SER A 176 5.90 30.84 -53.28
C SER A 176 7.03 30.45 -54.23
#